data_AF-A0AAV2YNB6-F1
#
_entry.id   AF-A0AAV2YNB6-F1
#
_cell.length_a   1.000
_cell.length_b   1.000
_cell.length_c   1.000
_cell.angle_alpha   90.00
_cell.angle_beta   90.00
_cell.angle_gamma   90.00
#
_symmetry.space_group_name_H-M   'P 1'
#
loop_
_entity.id
_entity.type
_entity.pdbx_description
1 polymer ?
#
loop_
_entity_poly.entity_id
_entity_poly.type
_entity_poly.pdbx_seq_one_letter_code
_entity_poly.pdbx_strand_id
1 'polypeptide(L)'
;MVALRLAVTAAMATVVSAFRARNAMRADAPFMGDGLGPISQCNSGVIGLQSDTGMWLSRCNGCSPDAAYPDQVTMHMDSPSEAFSQWIVRVLPDGKIGLETLDTKHFLARCNGCHAEAAYSDSEFAHVEELPSAPWAQWTVVPLGGDRIALMSDTGNFLARCNGCVGGGAVPDFAFVHAPNAEDPWTQFKVACL
;
A
#
# COMPACT_ATOMS: atom_id res chain seq x y z
N MET A 1 20.86 -50.65 36.17
CA MET A 1 20.45 -50.12 34.84
C MET A 1 19.03 -49.52 34.90
N VAL A 2 18.79 -48.43 35.65
CA VAL A 2 17.47 -47.77 35.66
C VAL A 2 17.55 -46.22 35.67
N ALA A 3 18.71 -45.62 35.94
CA ALA A 3 18.81 -44.15 36.02
C ALA A 3 19.03 -43.43 34.67
N LEU A 4 19.54 -44.12 33.63
CA LEU A 4 19.89 -43.46 32.36
C LEU A 4 18.71 -43.33 31.38
N ARG A 5 17.59 -44.04 31.64
CA ARG A 5 16.41 -43.99 30.76
C ARG A 5 15.45 -42.83 31.06
N LEU A 6 15.49 -42.24 32.26
CA LEU A 6 14.58 -41.14 32.64
C LEU A 6 15.03 -39.76 32.12
N ALA A 7 16.34 -39.52 31.98
CA ALA A 7 16.87 -38.21 31.59
C ALA A 7 16.62 -37.89 30.09
N VAL A 8 16.60 -38.91 29.23
CA VAL A 8 16.37 -38.74 27.78
C VAL A 8 14.91 -38.37 27.49
N THR A 9 13.96 -38.86 28.30
CA THR A 9 12.54 -38.59 28.12
C THR A 9 12.15 -37.16 28.53
N ALA A 10 12.81 -36.61 29.56
CA ALA A 10 12.54 -35.25 30.02
C ALA A 10 13.07 -34.17 29.06
N ALA A 11 14.26 -34.37 28.47
CA ALA A 11 14.84 -33.41 27.53
C ALA A 11 14.06 -33.32 26.20
N MET A 12 13.52 -34.43 25.70
CA MET A 12 12.67 -34.42 24.50
C MET A 12 11.32 -33.74 24.72
N ALA A 13 10.73 -33.83 25.91
CA ALA A 13 9.46 -33.16 26.22
C ALA A 13 9.60 -31.63 26.20
N THR A 14 10.72 -31.09 26.70
CA THR A 14 10.98 -29.63 26.74
C THR A 14 11.24 -29.04 25.35
N VAL A 15 11.95 -29.77 24.48
CA VAL A 15 12.21 -29.32 23.10
C VAL A 15 10.96 -29.42 22.22
N VAL A 16 10.14 -30.47 22.38
CA VAL A 16 8.85 -30.60 21.66
C VAL A 16 7.87 -29.53 22.13
N SER A 17 7.85 -29.18 23.42
CA SER A 17 7.02 -28.08 23.94
C SER A 17 7.47 -26.71 23.43
N ALA A 18 8.78 -26.47 23.32
CA ALA A 18 9.32 -25.23 22.74
C ALA A 18 9.17 -25.15 21.21
N PHE A 19 9.10 -26.28 20.50
CA PHE A 19 8.84 -26.32 19.05
C PHE A 19 7.33 -26.18 18.75
N ARG A 20 6.46 -26.76 19.59
CA ARG A 20 5.00 -26.50 19.54
C ARG A 20 4.65 -25.06 19.90
N ALA A 21 5.33 -24.46 20.89
CA ALA A 21 5.12 -23.06 21.24
C ALA A 21 5.60 -22.10 20.14
N ARG A 22 6.71 -22.40 19.45
CA ARG A 22 7.18 -21.60 18.29
C ARG A 22 6.29 -21.74 17.05
N ASN A 23 5.68 -22.90 16.82
CA ASN A 23 4.71 -23.07 15.74
C ASN A 23 3.31 -22.56 16.08
N ALA A 24 2.96 -22.41 17.36
CA ALA A 24 1.70 -21.80 17.79
C ALA A 24 1.75 -20.25 17.76
N MET A 25 2.91 -19.63 17.89
CA MET A 25 3.05 -18.16 17.77
C MET A 25 3.01 -17.64 16.33
N ARG A 26 2.88 -18.51 15.31
CA ARG A 26 2.73 -18.10 13.90
C ARG A 26 1.30 -18.15 13.39
N ALA A 27 0.32 -18.55 14.22
CA ALA A 27 -1.05 -18.79 13.77
C ALA A 27 -2.12 -17.88 14.41
N ASP A 28 -1.78 -17.05 15.40
CA ASP A 28 -2.78 -16.26 16.15
C ASP A 28 -2.40 -14.78 16.34
N ALA A 29 -1.86 -14.13 15.29
CA ALA A 29 -2.26 -12.73 15.13
C ALA A 29 -3.72 -12.80 14.63
N PRO A 30 -4.69 -12.14 15.28
CA PRO A 30 -6.03 -12.07 14.72
C PRO A 30 -5.87 -11.41 13.36
N PHE A 31 -6.01 -12.21 12.32
CA PHE A 31 -6.12 -11.76 10.95
C PHE A 31 -7.30 -10.78 10.97
N MET A 32 -7.05 -9.48 10.82
CA MET A 32 -8.09 -8.46 10.61
C MET A 32 -8.74 -8.78 9.25
N GLY A 33 -9.67 -9.74 9.27
CA GLY A 33 -10.09 -10.51 8.11
C GLY A 33 -11.12 -9.83 7.22
N ASP A 34 -11.48 -8.58 7.46
CA ASP A 34 -12.51 -7.87 6.72
C ASP A 34 -12.13 -6.43 6.33
N GLY A 35 -11.08 -5.84 6.93
CA GLY A 35 -10.69 -4.45 6.67
C GLY A 35 -9.91 -4.19 5.38
N LEU A 36 -9.20 -5.18 4.84
CA LEU A 36 -8.35 -5.02 3.64
C LEU A 36 -9.07 -5.35 2.32
N GLY A 37 -10.31 -5.83 2.39
CA GLY A 37 -11.12 -6.18 1.22
C GLY A 37 -10.37 -7.10 0.24
N PRO A 38 -10.40 -6.83 -1.08
CA PRO A 38 -9.77 -7.70 -2.08
C PRO A 38 -8.24 -7.84 -1.93
N ILE A 39 -7.56 -6.92 -1.24
CA ILE A 39 -6.11 -7.04 -0.99
C ILE A 39 -5.80 -8.31 -0.17
N SER A 40 -6.70 -8.74 0.73
CA SER A 40 -6.48 -9.93 1.55
C SER A 40 -6.40 -11.23 0.75
N GLN A 41 -6.75 -11.20 -0.55
CA GLN A 41 -6.68 -12.34 -1.46
C GLN A 41 -5.33 -12.41 -2.20
N CYS A 42 -4.50 -11.38 -2.12
CA CYS A 42 -3.23 -11.29 -2.85
C CYS A 42 -2.08 -11.95 -2.07
N ASN A 43 -1.86 -13.25 -2.30
CA ASN A 43 -0.90 -14.06 -1.54
C ASN A 43 0.57 -13.60 -1.63
N SER A 44 0.97 -12.93 -2.72
CA SER A 44 2.32 -12.38 -2.88
C SER A 44 2.57 -11.14 -2.03
N GLY A 45 1.51 -10.47 -1.56
CA GLY A 45 1.57 -9.14 -0.97
C GLY A 45 1.90 -8.03 -1.98
N VAL A 46 1.97 -8.35 -3.28
CA VAL A 46 2.19 -7.39 -4.36
C VAL A 46 0.87 -7.17 -5.11
N ILE A 47 0.52 -5.91 -5.31
CA ILE A 47 -0.71 -5.51 -5.99
C ILE A 47 -0.45 -4.47 -7.08
N GLY A 48 -1.34 -4.45 -8.07
CA GLY A 48 -1.59 -3.29 -8.93
C GLY A 48 -2.92 -2.64 -8.56
N LEU A 49 -3.00 -1.32 -8.77
CA LEU A 49 -4.22 -0.54 -8.55
C LEU A 49 -4.66 0.12 -9.86
N GLN A 50 -5.74 -0.38 -10.47
CA GLN A 50 -6.28 0.13 -11.72
C GLN A 50 -7.35 1.20 -11.45
N SER A 51 -7.20 2.38 -12.03
CA SER A 51 -8.14 3.50 -11.91
C SER A 51 -9.39 3.34 -12.79
N ASP A 52 -10.32 4.30 -12.68
CA ASP A 52 -11.54 4.41 -13.48
C ASP A 52 -11.31 4.50 -14.99
N THR A 53 -10.13 4.94 -15.43
CA THR A 53 -9.75 5.01 -16.86
C THR A 53 -9.15 3.71 -17.38
N GLY A 54 -8.97 2.71 -16.52
CA GLY A 54 -8.26 1.48 -16.87
C GLY A 54 -6.74 1.58 -16.79
N MET A 55 -6.19 2.77 -16.50
CA MET A 55 -4.76 3.00 -16.31
C MET A 55 -4.35 2.70 -14.87
N TRP A 56 -3.10 2.29 -14.68
CA TRP A 56 -2.58 1.81 -13.40
C TRP A 56 -1.90 2.92 -12.61
N LEU A 57 -2.11 2.91 -11.29
CA LEU A 57 -1.42 3.77 -10.34
C LEU A 57 0.06 3.41 -10.31
N SER A 58 0.90 4.34 -10.77
CA SER A 58 2.31 4.10 -11.06
C SER A 58 3.18 5.27 -10.62
N ARG A 59 4.36 4.95 -10.12
CA ARG A 59 5.46 5.90 -9.93
C ARG A 59 5.91 6.42 -11.30
N CYS A 60 6.13 7.72 -11.39
CA CYS A 60 6.57 8.42 -12.59
C CYS A 60 7.72 9.37 -12.21
N ASN A 61 8.90 9.12 -12.76
CA ASN A 61 10.10 9.88 -12.43
C ASN A 61 10.22 11.13 -13.33
N GLY A 62 10.27 12.31 -12.72
CA GLY A 62 10.44 13.58 -13.44
C GLY A 62 9.28 13.93 -14.35
N CYS A 63 8.08 13.43 -14.05
CA CYS A 63 6.89 13.61 -14.87
C CYS A 63 6.17 14.94 -14.62
N SER A 64 6.63 15.72 -13.65
CA SER A 64 6.10 17.03 -13.35
C SER A 64 7.20 18.08 -13.18
N PRO A 65 7.02 19.29 -13.75
CA PRO A 65 7.89 20.41 -13.46
C PRO A 65 7.75 20.86 -12.00
N ASP A 66 8.86 21.33 -11.42
CA ASP A 66 8.90 22.00 -10.11
C ASP A 66 8.32 21.18 -8.94
N ALA A 67 8.27 19.86 -9.07
CA ALA A 67 7.86 18.96 -8.01
C ALA A 67 8.96 18.81 -6.96
N ALA A 68 8.60 18.78 -5.67
CA ALA A 68 9.55 18.71 -4.56
C ALA A 68 10.35 17.39 -4.53
N TYR A 69 9.77 16.32 -5.07
CA TYR A 69 10.40 15.01 -5.20
C TYR A 69 10.31 14.54 -6.65
N PRO A 70 11.31 13.77 -7.14
CA PRO A 70 11.34 13.33 -8.53
C PRO A 70 10.31 12.23 -8.83
N ASP A 71 9.84 11.49 -7.82
CA ASP A 71 8.95 10.34 -7.99
C ASP A 71 7.50 10.69 -7.67
N GLN A 72 6.78 11.23 -8.65
CA GLN A 72 5.34 11.48 -8.55
C GLN A 72 4.55 10.17 -8.72
N VAL A 73 3.29 10.14 -8.29
CA VAL A 73 2.37 9.05 -8.58
C VAL A 73 1.28 9.50 -9.55
N THR A 74 1.00 8.66 -10.54
CA THR A 74 0.21 8.99 -11.73
C THR A 74 -0.59 7.78 -12.18
N MET A 75 -1.52 7.95 -13.12
CA MET A 75 -2.29 6.85 -13.72
C MET A 75 -2.05 6.80 -15.23
N HIS A 76 -0.85 6.40 -15.64
CA HIS A 76 -0.40 6.50 -17.04
C HIS A 76 0.00 5.17 -17.69
N MET A 77 0.12 4.09 -16.91
CA MET A 77 0.51 2.78 -17.43
C MET A 77 -0.70 1.96 -17.82
N ASP A 78 -0.60 1.19 -18.90
CA ASP A 78 -1.64 0.30 -19.42
C ASP A 78 -1.61 -1.11 -18.80
N SER A 79 -0.50 -1.45 -18.14
CA SER A 79 -0.25 -2.74 -17.49
C SER A 79 0.40 -2.58 -16.12
N PRO A 80 0.08 -3.45 -15.13
CA PRO A 80 0.77 -3.49 -13.84
C PRO A 80 2.04 -4.34 -13.85
N SER A 81 2.52 -4.80 -15.03
CA SER A 81 3.68 -5.69 -15.13
C SER A 81 5.01 -5.01 -14.80
N GLU A 82 5.08 -3.68 -14.92
CA GLU A 82 6.28 -2.91 -14.67
C GLU A 82 6.47 -2.63 -13.18
N ALA A 83 7.71 -2.71 -12.67
CA ALA A 83 8.01 -2.57 -11.24
C ALA A 83 7.52 -1.26 -10.61
N PHE A 84 7.46 -0.18 -11.39
CA PHE A 84 6.96 1.13 -10.95
C PHE A 84 5.42 1.24 -10.97
N SER A 85 4.71 0.21 -11.43
CA SER A 85 3.24 0.07 -11.37
C SER A 85 2.79 -0.98 -10.35
N GLN A 86 3.74 -1.51 -9.57
CA GLN A 86 3.53 -2.54 -8.57
C GLN A 86 3.80 -1.98 -7.18
N TRP A 87 2.96 -2.39 -6.23
CA TRP A 87 3.03 -1.93 -4.85
C TRP A 87 3.10 -3.12 -3.92
N ILE A 88 4.12 -3.16 -3.06
CA ILE A 88 4.18 -4.11 -1.96
C ILE A 88 3.35 -3.56 -0.82
N VAL A 89 2.37 -4.35 -0.37
CA VAL A 89 1.51 -4.00 0.76
C VAL A 89 2.24 -4.28 2.07
N ARG A 90 2.40 -3.24 2.89
CA ARG A 90 2.89 -3.34 4.28
C ARG A 90 1.75 -3.09 5.24
N VAL A 91 1.28 -4.14 5.90
CA VAL A 91 0.20 -4.03 6.89
C VAL A 91 0.78 -3.57 8.23
N LEU A 92 0.20 -2.52 8.79
CA LEU A 92 0.55 -1.98 10.10
C LEU A 92 -0.27 -2.64 11.22
N PRO A 93 0.18 -2.60 12.49
CA PRO A 93 -0.55 -3.22 13.61
C PRO A 93 -1.96 -2.68 13.83
N ASP A 94 -2.24 -1.45 13.38
CA ASP A 94 -3.56 -0.80 13.48
C ASP A 94 -4.49 -1.10 12.29
N GLY A 95 -4.06 -1.97 11.36
CA GLY A 95 -4.83 -2.37 10.19
C GLY A 95 -4.69 -1.45 8.98
N LYS A 96 -3.98 -0.31 9.10
CA LYS A 96 -3.62 0.51 7.94
C LYS A 96 -2.58 -0.17 7.08
N ILE A 97 -2.38 0.34 5.87
CA ILE A 97 -1.35 -0.14 4.95
C ILE A 97 -0.39 0.97 4.55
N GLY A 98 0.85 0.59 4.24
CA GLY A 98 1.73 1.33 3.35
C GLY A 98 1.81 0.62 2.00
N LEU A 99 2.00 1.40 0.94
CA LEU A 99 2.22 0.90 -0.42
C LEU A 99 3.65 1.24 -0.83
N GLU A 100 4.53 0.25 -0.80
CA GLU A 100 5.97 0.39 -1.08
C GLU A 100 6.25 0.10 -2.55
N THR A 101 7.06 0.92 -3.21
CA THR A 101 7.52 0.65 -4.57
C THR A 101 8.50 -0.53 -4.59
N LEU A 102 8.47 -1.33 -5.65
CA LEU A 102 9.37 -2.47 -5.76
C LEU A 102 10.81 -2.05 -6.07
N ASP A 103 10.98 -0.94 -6.79
CA ASP A 103 12.26 -0.50 -7.34
C ASP A 103 13.02 0.46 -6.41
N THR A 104 12.35 1.49 -5.86
CA THR A 104 12.99 2.49 -5.00
C THR A 104 12.84 2.21 -3.51
N LYS A 105 11.93 1.30 -3.12
CA LYS A 105 11.61 0.99 -1.71
C LYS A 105 11.00 2.16 -0.94
N HIS A 106 10.48 3.16 -1.65
CA HIS A 106 9.78 4.29 -1.08
C HIS A 106 8.28 4.01 -1.00
N PHE A 107 7.62 4.58 0.01
CA PHE A 107 6.18 4.48 0.20
C PHE A 107 5.44 5.57 -0.55
N LEU A 108 4.30 5.20 -1.16
CA LEU A 108 3.28 6.13 -1.63
C LEU A 108 2.79 6.98 -0.45
N ALA A 109 2.91 8.28 -0.61
CA ALA A 109 2.69 9.24 0.44
C ALA A 109 2.06 10.53 -0.11
N ARG A 110 1.13 11.08 0.67
CA ARG A 110 0.58 12.42 0.48
C ARG A 110 1.65 13.46 0.82
N CYS A 111 1.75 14.47 -0.02
CA CYS A 111 2.69 15.56 0.13
C CYS A 111 1.97 16.91 -0.04
N ASN A 112 1.96 17.72 1.02
CA ASN A 112 1.27 19.00 1.04
C ASN A 112 2.15 20.13 0.49
N GLY A 113 1.67 20.83 -0.54
CA GLY A 113 2.38 21.96 -1.17
C GLY A 113 3.62 21.54 -1.94
N CYS A 114 3.77 20.25 -2.27
CA CYS A 114 4.95 19.68 -2.92
C CYS A 114 4.93 19.80 -4.45
N HIS A 115 3.89 20.44 -4.97
CA HIS A 115 3.66 20.61 -6.38
C HIS A 115 3.27 22.06 -6.64
N ALA A 116 4.17 22.82 -7.27
CA ALA A 116 3.87 24.19 -7.67
C ALA A 116 2.71 24.19 -8.67
N GLU A 117 1.78 25.15 -8.52
CA GLU A 117 0.64 25.37 -9.42
C GLU A 117 -0.28 24.16 -9.66
N ALA A 118 -0.26 23.18 -8.75
CA ALA A 118 -1.20 22.07 -8.80
C ALA A 118 -2.62 22.52 -8.43
N ALA A 119 -3.63 21.84 -8.99
CA ALA A 119 -5.04 22.12 -8.70
C ALA A 119 -5.41 21.91 -7.22
N TYR A 120 -4.66 21.05 -6.51
CA TYR A 120 -4.82 20.77 -5.09
C TYR A 120 -3.47 20.77 -4.38
N SER A 121 -3.47 21.08 -3.08
CA SER A 121 -2.24 21.14 -2.28
C SER A 121 -1.66 19.76 -1.97
N ASP A 122 -2.51 18.75 -1.81
CA ASP A 122 -2.11 17.40 -1.40
C ASP A 122 -1.95 16.50 -2.64
N SER A 123 -0.69 16.29 -3.03
CA SER A 123 -0.28 15.51 -4.21
C SER A 123 0.55 14.29 -3.80
N GLU A 124 0.59 13.28 -4.67
CA GLU A 124 1.08 11.97 -4.27
C GLU A 124 2.44 11.68 -4.88
N PHE A 125 3.32 11.18 -4.02
CA PHE A 125 4.70 10.88 -4.35
C PHE A 125 5.10 9.54 -3.72
N ALA A 126 6.08 8.86 -4.32
CA ALA A 126 6.75 7.73 -3.68
C ALA A 126 8.10 8.22 -3.13
N HIS A 127 8.13 8.66 -1.87
CA HIS A 127 9.32 9.32 -1.30
C HIS A 127 9.60 9.04 0.18
N VAL A 128 8.68 8.37 0.89
CA VAL A 128 8.85 8.08 2.31
C VAL A 128 9.63 6.78 2.49
N GLU A 129 10.63 6.76 3.36
CA GLU A 129 11.44 5.56 3.63
C GLU A 129 10.95 4.77 4.85
N GLU A 130 10.39 5.45 5.85
CA GLU A 130 10.01 4.87 7.14
C GLU A 130 8.51 5.02 7.40
N LEU A 131 7.76 3.94 7.18
CA LEU A 131 6.30 3.94 7.25
C LEU A 131 5.71 4.23 8.66
N PRO A 132 6.22 3.64 9.78
CA PRO A 132 5.54 3.79 11.07
C PRO A 132 5.50 5.22 11.60
N SER A 133 6.47 6.06 11.22
CA SER A 133 6.60 7.45 11.66
C SER A 133 5.98 8.46 10.70
N ALA A 134 5.41 8.01 9.58
CA ALA A 134 4.88 8.87 8.52
C ALA A 134 3.37 8.63 8.28
N PRO A 135 2.48 9.24 9.08
CA PRO A 135 1.03 9.09 8.91
C PRO A 135 0.52 9.41 7.49
N TRP A 136 1.13 10.36 6.80
CA TRP A 136 0.80 10.74 5.41
C TRP A 136 1.18 9.68 4.36
N ALA A 137 1.87 8.60 4.75
CA ALA A 137 2.13 7.42 3.93
C ALA A 137 1.30 6.19 4.36
N GLN A 138 0.42 6.35 5.35
CA GLN A 138 -0.44 5.29 5.87
C GLN A 138 -1.85 5.47 5.34
N TRP A 139 -2.39 4.40 4.77
CA TRP A 139 -3.69 4.41 4.11
C TRP A 139 -4.66 3.52 4.85
N THR A 140 -5.86 4.04 5.12
CA THR A 140 -6.99 3.23 5.51
C THR A 140 -7.65 2.70 4.24
N VAL A 141 -7.71 1.38 4.10
CA VAL A 141 -8.41 0.72 2.99
C VAL A 141 -9.91 0.78 3.25
N VAL A 142 -10.67 1.24 2.27
CA VAL A 142 -12.14 1.25 2.30
C VAL A 142 -12.65 0.32 1.20
N PRO A 143 -13.07 -0.91 1.52
CA PRO A 143 -13.63 -1.83 0.53
C PRO A 143 -14.96 -1.30 -0.02
N LEU A 144 -15.10 -1.27 -1.35
CA LEU A 144 -16.33 -0.81 -2.04
C LEU A 144 -17.17 -1.96 -2.60
N GLY A 145 -16.77 -3.20 -2.28
CA GLY A 145 -17.36 -4.43 -2.83
C GLY A 145 -16.64 -4.91 -4.09
N GLY A 146 -16.82 -6.21 -4.38
CA GLY A 146 -16.14 -6.86 -5.51
C GLY A 146 -14.63 -6.79 -5.39
N ASP A 147 -13.97 -6.29 -6.44
CA ASP A 147 -12.52 -6.14 -6.54
C ASP A 147 -12.03 -4.69 -6.32
N ARG A 148 -12.89 -3.81 -5.79
CA ARG A 148 -12.59 -2.38 -5.65
C ARG A 148 -12.37 -1.93 -4.21
N ILE A 149 -11.48 -0.96 -4.08
CA ILE A 149 -11.19 -0.24 -2.84
C ILE A 149 -11.10 1.27 -3.11
N ALA A 150 -11.23 2.08 -2.07
CA ALA A 150 -10.68 3.42 -1.99
C ALA A 150 -9.57 3.47 -0.93
N LEU A 151 -8.67 4.44 -1.04
CA LEU A 151 -7.59 4.66 -0.08
C LEU A 151 -7.80 6.01 0.62
N MET A 152 -8.18 5.96 1.89
CA MET A 152 -8.35 7.16 2.72
C MET A 152 -7.03 7.52 3.38
N SER A 153 -6.64 8.79 3.29
CA SER A 153 -5.42 9.33 3.87
C SER A 153 -5.60 9.73 5.35
N ASP A 154 -4.51 10.21 5.95
CA ASP A 154 -4.48 10.78 7.29
C ASP A 154 -5.32 12.06 7.47
N THR A 155 -5.74 12.72 6.39
CA THR A 155 -6.61 13.91 6.43
C THR A 155 -8.10 13.58 6.32
N GLY A 156 -8.45 12.31 6.10
CA GLY A 156 -9.83 11.86 5.89
C GLY A 156 -10.33 12.01 4.45
N ASN A 157 -9.56 12.63 3.57
CA ASN A 157 -9.81 12.64 2.12
C ASN A 157 -9.20 11.40 1.46
N PHE A 158 -9.71 11.08 0.27
CA PHE A 158 -9.34 9.91 -0.53
C PHE A 158 -8.33 10.27 -1.62
N LEU A 159 -7.42 9.32 -1.87
CA LEU A 159 -6.60 9.24 -3.07
C LEU A 159 -7.50 9.23 -4.30
N ALA A 160 -7.22 10.10 -5.26
CA ALA A 160 -8.03 10.30 -6.44
C ALA A 160 -7.16 10.48 -7.69
N ARG A 161 -7.65 9.99 -8.82
CA ARG A 161 -7.15 10.39 -10.14
C ARG A 161 -7.57 11.83 -10.43
N CYS A 162 -6.63 12.64 -10.90
CA CYS A 162 -6.83 14.03 -11.24
C CYS A 162 -6.31 14.32 -12.65
N ASN A 163 -7.24 14.62 -13.57
CA ASN A 163 -6.91 14.89 -14.97
C ASN A 163 -6.54 16.37 -15.19
N GLY A 164 -5.38 16.63 -15.77
CA GLY A 164 -4.93 17.99 -16.09
C GLY A 164 -4.65 18.86 -14.87
N CYS A 165 -4.47 18.24 -13.69
CA CYS A 165 -4.31 18.96 -12.42
C CYS A 165 -2.88 19.47 -12.18
N VAL A 166 -1.97 19.11 -13.07
CA VAL A 166 -0.56 19.47 -13.05
C VAL A 166 -0.22 20.20 -14.34
N GLY A 167 0.02 21.51 -14.24
CA GLY A 167 0.47 22.33 -15.36
C GLY A 167 1.82 21.85 -15.88
N GLY A 168 1.93 21.62 -17.19
CA GLY A 168 3.19 21.17 -17.82
C GLY A 168 3.60 19.73 -17.50
N GLY A 169 2.74 18.94 -16.84
CA GLY A 169 2.99 17.52 -16.59
C GLY A 169 3.16 16.71 -17.87
N ALA A 170 4.06 15.73 -17.83
CA ALA A 170 4.36 14.83 -18.95
C ALA A 170 3.23 13.82 -19.23
N VAL A 171 2.34 13.58 -18.26
CA VAL A 171 1.18 12.69 -18.36
C VAL A 171 -0.08 13.43 -17.90
N PRO A 172 -1.27 13.07 -18.38
CA PRO A 172 -2.49 13.84 -18.06
C PRO A 172 -3.06 13.54 -16.67
N ASP A 173 -2.82 12.34 -16.13
CA ASP A 173 -3.48 11.86 -14.91
C ASP A 173 -2.48 11.68 -13.76
N PHE A 174 -2.64 12.50 -12.73
CA PHE A 174 -1.85 12.48 -11.50
C PHE A 174 -2.71 12.03 -10.31
N ALA A 175 -2.05 11.50 -9.28
CA ALA A 175 -2.69 11.14 -8.02
C ALA A 175 -2.70 12.33 -7.05
N PHE A 176 -3.87 12.60 -6.45
CA PHE A 176 -4.11 13.67 -5.49
C PHE A 176 -5.01 13.20 -4.32
N VAL A 177 -4.73 13.65 -3.11
CA VAL A 177 -5.63 13.47 -1.95
C VAL A 177 -6.52 14.70 -1.84
N HIS A 178 -7.71 14.63 -2.40
CA HIS A 178 -8.64 15.77 -2.36
C HIS A 178 -10.12 15.38 -2.30
N ALA A 179 -10.45 14.14 -2.68
CA ALA A 179 -11.83 13.73 -2.82
C ALA A 179 -12.44 13.40 -1.44
N PRO A 180 -13.64 13.90 -1.12
CA PRO A 180 -14.28 13.66 0.18
C PRO A 180 -15.10 12.36 0.21
N ASN A 181 -15.30 11.69 -0.92
CA ASN A 181 -16.19 10.54 -1.07
C ASN A 181 -15.46 9.36 -1.70
N ALA A 182 -15.57 8.18 -1.08
CA ALA A 182 -14.97 6.94 -1.56
C ALA A 182 -15.65 6.38 -2.82
N GLU A 183 -16.92 6.73 -3.04
CA GLU A 183 -17.76 6.20 -4.12
C GLU A 183 -17.59 6.97 -5.44
N ASP A 184 -16.84 8.08 -5.46
CA ASP A 184 -16.58 8.82 -6.69
C ASP A 184 -15.75 7.95 -7.65
N PRO A 185 -16.03 7.92 -8.97
CA PRO A 185 -15.33 7.01 -9.88
C PRO A 185 -13.81 7.11 -9.80
N TRP A 186 -13.27 8.33 -9.74
CA TRP A 186 -11.83 8.62 -9.69
C TRP A 186 -11.16 8.26 -8.36
N THR A 187 -11.89 7.89 -7.30
CA THR A 187 -11.33 7.38 -6.03
C THR A 187 -11.32 5.87 -5.93
N GLN A 188 -11.96 5.17 -6.88
CA GLN A 188 -12.06 3.72 -6.86
C GLN A 188 -10.91 3.09 -7.62
N PHE A 189 -10.22 2.16 -6.96
CA PHE A 189 -9.17 1.37 -7.57
C PHE A 189 -9.56 -0.09 -7.56
N LYS A 190 -9.55 -0.71 -8.74
CA LYS A 190 -9.62 -2.16 -8.86
C LYS A 190 -8.27 -2.75 -8.47
N VAL A 191 -8.29 -3.72 -7.55
CA VAL A 191 -7.11 -4.44 -7.09
C VAL A 191 -6.81 -5.61 -8.02
N ALA A 192 -5.57 -5.71 -8.48
CA ALA A 192 -5.04 -6.91 -9.11
C ALA A 192 -3.91 -7.50 -8.27
N CYS A 193 -4.02 -8.80 -7.98
CA CYS A 193 -2.95 -9.55 -7.34
C CYS A 193 -1.89 -9.95 -8.37
N LEU A 194 -0.62 -9.73 -8.05
CA LEU A 194 0.52 -9.93 -8.96
C LEU A 194 1.49 -11.00 -8.46
#